data_AF-A0A3Q4BNV9-F1
#
_entry.id   AF-A0A3Q4BNV9-F1
#
_cell.length_a   1.000
_cell.length_b   1.000
_cell.length_c   1.000
_cell.angle_alpha   90.00
_cell.angle_beta   90.00
_cell.angle_gamma   90.00
#
_symmetry.space_group_name_H-M   'P 1'
#
loop_
_entity.id
_entity.type
_entity.pdbx_description
1 polymer ?
#
loop_
_entity_poly.entity_id
_entity_poly.type
_entity_poly.pdbx_seq_one_letter_code
_entity_poly.pdbx_strand_id
1 'polypeptide(L)'
;TSSNESIESTLTSHIVKAGRLTKLVNGCRDVLVLHHQGQLHAMDTRCYHSGGPLQSGDIEEFNGMLCIVCPWHKYKITLAGGEGLYQAVDDPTARPLRTHWRSKGVKQRIHKVTEVNGDLYVTLNESSEAIESDVYQTESYRIGLFKTKPQPRSKT
;
A
#
# COMPACT_ATOMS: atom_id res chain seq x y z
N THR A 1 -17.66 -13.98 -20.81
CA THR A 1 -16.41 -13.26 -21.17
C THR A 1 -16.31 -12.06 -20.26
N SER A 2 -15.69 -12.22 -19.09
CA SER A 2 -15.61 -11.14 -18.10
C SER A 2 -14.63 -10.08 -18.60
N SER A 3 -15.15 -8.89 -18.86
CA SER A 3 -14.39 -7.70 -19.18
C SER A 3 -13.41 -7.39 -18.05
N ASN A 4 -12.13 -7.74 -18.24
CA ASN A 4 -11.03 -7.24 -17.43
C ASN A 4 -10.88 -5.75 -17.71
N GLU A 5 -11.74 -4.91 -17.12
CA GLU A 5 -11.59 -3.45 -17.18
C GLU A 5 -10.32 -3.08 -16.40
N SER A 6 -9.23 -2.98 -17.16
CA SER A 6 -7.94 -2.49 -16.72
C SER A 6 -8.01 -0.98 -16.86
N ILE A 7 -7.93 -0.26 -15.75
CA ILE A 7 -8.21 1.17 -15.76
C ILE A 7 -6.93 1.95 -15.44
N GLU A 8 -6.67 2.90 -16.33
CA GLU A 8 -5.56 3.85 -16.38
C GLU A 8 -4.17 3.28 -16.69
N SER A 9 -3.62 3.75 -17.82
CA SER A 9 -2.26 3.44 -18.24
C SER A 9 -1.24 4.51 -17.78
N THR A 10 -0.02 4.08 -17.52
CA THR A 10 1.16 4.94 -17.41
C THR A 10 2.35 4.19 -17.98
N LEU A 11 3.26 4.89 -18.66
CA LEU A 11 4.48 4.28 -19.20
C LEU A 11 5.28 3.58 -18.10
N THR A 12 5.63 2.31 -18.30
CA THR A 12 6.46 1.52 -17.38
C THR A 12 7.76 2.24 -17.07
N SER A 13 8.37 2.87 -18.09
CA SER A 13 9.62 3.62 -17.95
C SER A 13 9.52 4.76 -16.93
N HIS A 14 8.35 5.40 -16.80
CA HIS A 14 8.14 6.47 -15.84
C HIS A 14 8.14 5.95 -14.40
N ILE A 15 7.43 4.86 -14.13
CA ILE A 15 7.43 4.30 -12.77
C ILE A 15 8.77 3.67 -12.41
N VAL A 16 9.44 3.02 -13.38
CA VAL A 16 10.76 2.42 -13.16
C VAL A 16 11.75 3.51 -12.74
N LYS A 17 11.67 4.70 -13.36
CA LYS A 17 12.48 5.86 -13.00
C LYS A 17 12.05 6.51 -11.69
N ALA A 18 10.75 6.65 -11.45
CA ALA A 18 10.23 7.31 -10.25
C ALA A 18 10.29 6.42 -8.99
N GLY A 19 10.36 5.10 -9.16
CA GLY A 19 10.26 4.08 -8.13
C GLY A 19 8.84 3.89 -7.56
N ARG A 20 7.99 4.92 -7.57
CA ARG A 20 6.62 4.84 -7.04
C ARG A 20 5.71 5.92 -7.60
N LEU A 21 4.40 5.66 -7.62
CA LEU A 21 3.37 6.66 -7.94
C LEU A 21 2.05 6.34 -7.21
N THR A 22 1.21 7.35 -7.03
CA THR A 22 -0.15 7.19 -6.49
C THR A 22 -1.18 7.65 -7.51
N LYS A 23 -2.27 6.90 -7.65
CA LYS A 23 -3.30 7.17 -8.66
C LYS A 23 -4.70 6.82 -8.15
N LEU A 24 -5.71 7.59 -8.56
CA LEU A 24 -7.12 7.30 -8.31
C LEU A 24 -7.67 6.43 -9.44
N VAL A 25 -7.85 5.14 -9.18
CA VAL A 25 -8.32 4.16 -10.16
C VAL A 25 -9.85 4.04 -10.09
N ASN A 26 -10.50 3.96 -11.25
CA ASN A 26 -11.97 3.91 -11.43
C ASN A 26 -12.73 5.06 -10.76
N GLY A 27 -12.05 6.17 -10.45
CA GLY A 27 -12.63 7.28 -9.70
C GLY A 27 -12.95 6.98 -8.23
N CYS A 28 -12.65 5.78 -7.72
CA CYS A 28 -13.12 5.32 -6.41
C CYS A 28 -12.04 4.83 -5.45
N ARG A 29 -10.82 4.55 -5.91
CA ARG A 29 -9.78 3.94 -5.06
C ARG A 29 -8.38 4.49 -5.31
N ASP A 30 -7.71 4.99 -4.26
CA ASP A 30 -6.33 5.48 -4.35
C ASP A 30 -5.34 4.31 -4.24
N VAL A 31 -4.67 3.99 -5.34
CA VAL A 31 -3.68 2.92 -5.42
C VAL A 31 -2.26 3.50 -5.47
N LEU A 32 -1.39 2.94 -4.63
CA LEU A 32 0.05 3.12 -4.67
C LEU A 32 0.64 2.00 -5.52
N VAL A 33 1.32 2.38 -6.61
CA VAL A 33 2.11 1.48 -7.43
C VAL A 33 3.59 1.69 -7.11
N LEU A 34 4.32 0.60 -6.90
CA LEU A 34 5.72 0.56 -6.51
C LEU A 34 6.51 -0.26 -7.52
N HIS A 35 7.65 0.24 -7.93
CA HIS A 35 8.67 -0.52 -8.63
C HIS A 35 9.88 -0.70 -7.71
N HIS A 36 10.19 -1.94 -7.34
CA HIS A 36 11.32 -2.26 -6.47
C HIS A 36 11.97 -3.56 -6.93
N GLN A 37 13.30 -3.57 -7.07
CA GLN A 37 14.08 -4.75 -7.48
C GLN A 37 13.56 -5.45 -8.75
N GLY A 38 13.11 -4.67 -9.74
CA GLY A 38 12.60 -5.21 -11.01
C GLY A 38 11.17 -5.75 -10.94
N GLN A 39 10.49 -5.60 -9.80
CA GLN A 39 9.11 -6.05 -9.61
C GLN A 39 8.16 -4.87 -9.39
N LEU A 40 6.94 -5.03 -9.88
CA LEU A 40 5.84 -4.08 -9.69
C LEU A 40 4.87 -4.63 -8.65
N HIS A 41 4.45 -3.74 -7.75
CA HIS A 41 3.46 -4.03 -6.72
C HIS A 41 2.42 -2.91 -6.73
N ALA A 42 1.15 -3.25 -6.45
CA ALA A 42 0.11 -2.26 -6.27
C ALA A 42 -0.69 -2.56 -5.00
N MET A 43 -0.95 -1.55 -4.19
CA MET A 43 -1.73 -1.67 -2.97
C MET A 43 -2.49 -0.39 -2.67
N ASP A 44 -3.44 -0.45 -1.75
CA ASP A 44 -4.08 0.74 -1.20
C ASP A 44 -3.03 1.76 -0.71
N THR A 45 -3.22 3.06 -1.01
CA THR A 45 -2.25 4.11 -0.67
C THR A 45 -2.16 4.41 0.84
N ARG A 46 -3.25 4.14 1.57
CA ARG A 46 -3.40 4.47 2.99
C ARG A 46 -3.20 3.25 3.86
N CYS A 47 -2.30 3.35 4.84
CA CYS A 47 -1.98 2.26 5.76
C CYS A 47 -3.20 1.84 6.56
N TYR A 48 -3.49 0.54 6.59
CA TYR A 48 -4.61 -0.05 7.34
C TYR A 48 -4.68 0.31 8.83
N HIS A 49 -3.55 0.67 9.46
CA HIS A 49 -3.52 0.96 10.89
C HIS A 49 -4.26 2.25 11.24
N SER A 50 -3.97 3.34 10.52
CA SER A 50 -4.50 4.68 10.84
C SER A 50 -4.54 5.63 9.64
N GLY A 51 -4.46 5.12 8.40
CA GLY A 51 -4.49 5.95 7.19
C GLY A 51 -3.17 6.62 6.83
N GLY A 52 -2.05 6.14 7.37
CA GLY A 52 -0.72 6.69 7.09
C GLY A 52 -0.34 6.65 5.60
N PRO A 53 0.45 7.62 5.10
CA PRO A 53 0.80 7.75 3.69
C PRO A 53 1.87 6.73 3.31
N LEU A 54 1.46 5.56 2.79
CA LEU A 54 2.40 4.51 2.42
C LEU A 54 3.34 4.95 1.29
N GLN A 55 2.94 5.90 0.44
CA GLN A 55 3.82 6.45 -0.59
C GLN A 55 5.10 7.09 -0.03
N SER A 56 5.12 7.45 1.25
CA SER A 56 6.28 8.00 1.96
C SER A 56 6.97 6.98 2.87
N GLY A 57 6.60 5.69 2.78
CA GLY A 57 7.23 4.61 3.54
C GLY A 57 8.50 4.08 2.89
N ASP A 58 9.41 3.59 3.72
CA ASP A 58 10.62 2.89 3.26
C ASP A 58 10.30 1.46 2.85
N ILE A 59 11.07 0.90 1.92
CA ILE A 59 11.00 -0.52 1.57
C ILE A 59 12.16 -1.22 2.23
N GLU A 60 11.84 -2.20 3.07
CA GLU A 60 12.80 -2.95 3.88
C GLU A 60 12.45 -4.45 3.86
N GLU A 61 13.43 -5.31 4.15
CA GLU A 61 13.22 -6.76 4.22
C GLU A 61 13.02 -7.22 5.67
N PHE A 62 11.96 -8.00 5.91
CA PHE A 62 11.71 -8.66 7.18
C PHE A 62 11.36 -10.12 6.95
N ASN A 63 12.09 -11.03 7.57
CA ASN A 63 11.87 -12.48 7.44
C ASN A 63 11.90 -12.96 5.97
N GLY A 64 12.81 -12.42 5.16
CA GLY A 64 12.89 -12.72 3.72
C GLY A 64 11.76 -12.12 2.88
N MET A 65 10.91 -11.25 3.45
CA MET A 65 9.79 -10.61 2.74
C MET A 65 10.03 -9.11 2.62
N LEU A 66 9.96 -8.60 1.39
CA LEU A 66 9.93 -7.17 1.12
C LEU A 66 8.65 -6.57 1.69
N CYS A 67 8.80 -5.54 2.52
CA CYS A 67 7.71 -4.83 3.14
C CYS A 67 7.84 -3.32 2.92
N ILE A 68 6.70 -2.65 2.79
CA ILE A 68 6.65 -1.21 3.00
C ILE A 68 6.45 -0.91 4.49
N VAL A 69 7.26 0.00 5.02
CA VAL A 69 7.22 0.42 6.42
C VAL A 69 6.46 1.74 6.52
N CYS A 70 5.29 1.70 7.15
CA CYS A 70 4.45 2.88 7.31
C CYS A 70 5.21 3.98 8.08
N PRO A 71 5.27 5.22 7.56
CA PRO A 71 6.08 6.27 8.18
C PRO A 71 5.57 6.71 9.55
N TRP A 72 4.26 6.59 9.80
CA TRP A 72 3.64 7.03 11.05
C TRP A 72 3.92 6.10 12.23
N HIS A 73 3.71 4.79 12.06
CA HIS A 73 3.73 3.83 13.18
C HIS A 73 4.61 2.61 12.94
N LYS A 74 5.39 2.58 11.85
CA LYS A 74 6.38 1.53 11.52
C LYS A 74 5.79 0.12 11.36
N TYR A 75 4.50 0.05 11.04
CA TYR A 75 3.83 -1.17 10.60
C TYR A 75 4.46 -1.65 9.29
N LYS A 76 4.74 -2.96 9.22
CA LYS A 76 5.42 -3.63 8.11
C LYS A 76 4.37 -4.37 7.30
N ILE A 77 4.22 -4.02 6.04
CA ILE A 77 3.20 -4.57 5.15
C ILE A 77 3.89 -5.23 3.97
N THR A 78 3.68 -6.53 3.77
CA THR A 78 4.34 -7.25 2.67
C THR A 78 3.90 -6.69 1.32
N LEU A 79 4.86 -6.46 0.41
CA LEU A 79 4.57 -5.93 -0.92
C LEU A 79 3.78 -6.93 -1.78
N ALA A 80 4.04 -8.22 -1.59
CA ALA A 80 3.44 -9.29 -2.38
C ALA A 80 1.99 -9.61 -1.95
N GLY A 81 1.71 -9.58 -0.65
CA GLY A 81 0.45 -10.11 -0.09
C GLY A 81 -0.32 -9.14 0.81
N GLY A 82 0.25 -7.99 1.15
CA GLY A 82 -0.42 -7.02 2.03
C GLY A 82 -0.54 -7.48 3.48
N GLU A 83 0.28 -8.44 3.90
CA GLU A 83 0.27 -8.98 5.25
C GLU A 83 0.94 -8.06 6.25
N GLY A 84 0.31 -7.89 7.42
CA GLY A 84 0.90 -7.12 8.51
C GLY A 84 1.87 -7.96 9.35
N LEU A 85 3.17 -7.70 9.28
CA LEU A 85 4.17 -8.46 10.04
C LEU A 85 4.47 -7.84 11.41
N TYR A 86 4.75 -8.70 12.39
CA TYR A 86 5.21 -8.32 13.72
C TYR A 86 6.17 -9.36 14.32
N GLN A 87 6.97 -8.94 15.29
CA GLN A 87 7.78 -9.84 16.10
C GLN A 87 6.98 -10.25 17.34
N ALA A 88 6.63 -11.52 17.44
CA ALA A 88 6.02 -12.10 18.61
C ALA A 88 7.11 -12.45 19.64
N VAL A 89 6.77 -12.33 20.92
CA VAL A 89 7.64 -12.73 22.04
C VAL A 89 7.02 -13.98 22.68
N ASP A 90 7.78 -15.05 22.79
CA ASP A 90 7.29 -16.31 23.37
C ASP A 90 7.11 -16.19 24.89
N ASP A 91 8.13 -15.65 25.58
CA ASP A 91 8.13 -15.41 27.02
C ASP A 91 8.61 -13.98 27.28
N PRO A 92 7.73 -13.07 27.74
CA PRO A 92 8.09 -11.68 28.02
C PRO A 92 8.98 -11.52 29.27
N THR A 93 9.12 -12.57 30.09
CA THR A 93 9.91 -12.56 31.33
C THR A 93 11.35 -13.05 31.11
N ALA A 94 11.60 -13.87 30.09
CA ALA A 94 12.93 -14.39 29.77
C ALA A 94 13.89 -13.31 29.22
N ARG A 95 15.19 -13.48 29.49
CA ARG A 95 16.28 -12.61 28.96
C ARG A 95 17.43 -13.48 28.43
N PRO A 96 17.94 -13.24 27.20
CA PRO A 96 17.45 -12.26 26.22
C PRO A 96 16.06 -12.65 25.67
N LEU A 97 15.30 -11.65 25.20
CA LEU A 97 14.01 -11.90 24.58
C LEU A 97 14.19 -12.79 23.34
N ARG A 98 13.36 -13.83 23.22
CA ARG A 98 13.29 -14.65 22.02
C ARG A 98 12.09 -14.17 21.21
N THR A 99 12.37 -13.68 20.01
CA THR A 99 11.35 -13.19 19.09
C THR A 99 11.33 -13.99 17.82
N HIS A 100 10.13 -14.17 17.26
CA HIS A 100 9.95 -14.78 15.95
C HIS A 100 8.93 -13.98 15.15
N TRP A 101 9.09 -13.98 13.82
CA TRP A 101 8.17 -13.25 12.94
C TRP A 101 6.83 -13.97 12.84
N ARG A 102 5.76 -13.18 12.85
CA ARG A 102 4.38 -13.62 12.65
C ARG A 102 3.65 -12.67 11.71
N SER A 103 2.62 -13.19 11.07
CA SER A 103 1.69 -12.42 10.25
C SER A 103 0.38 -12.20 11.01
N LYS A 104 -0.21 -11.01 10.84
CA LYS A 104 -1.58 -10.71 11.26
C LYS A 104 -2.63 -11.14 10.20
N GLY A 105 -2.21 -11.80 9.13
CA GLY A 105 -2.98 -12.00 7.90
C GLY A 105 -2.92 -10.78 6.98
N VAL A 106 -3.66 -10.85 5.88
CA VAL A 106 -3.80 -9.76 4.91
C VAL A 106 -4.51 -8.58 5.59
N LYS A 107 -3.84 -7.43 5.62
CA LYS A 107 -4.34 -6.19 6.23
C LYS A 107 -4.40 -5.02 5.26
N GLN A 108 -3.64 -5.11 4.16
CA GLN A 108 -3.58 -4.11 3.11
C GLN A 108 -4.03 -4.74 1.80
N ARG A 109 -5.03 -4.17 1.13
CA ARG A 109 -5.49 -4.71 -0.14
C ARG A 109 -4.42 -4.54 -1.22
N ILE A 110 -4.08 -5.64 -1.88
CA ILE A 110 -3.20 -5.69 -3.05
C ILE A 110 -4.04 -5.68 -4.33
N HIS A 111 -3.55 -4.98 -5.33
CA HIS A 111 -4.11 -4.89 -6.68
C HIS A 111 -3.16 -5.52 -7.69
N LYS A 112 -3.69 -5.91 -8.85
CA LYS A 112 -2.87 -6.49 -9.91
C LYS A 112 -2.30 -5.39 -10.79
N VAL A 113 -1.03 -5.51 -11.14
CA VAL A 113 -0.37 -4.68 -12.17
C VAL A 113 -0.07 -5.56 -13.38
N THR A 114 -0.39 -5.07 -14.58
CA THR A 114 -0.06 -5.73 -15.84
C THR A 114 0.61 -4.76 -16.79
N GLU A 115 1.70 -5.21 -17.42
CA GLU A 115 2.37 -4.47 -18.48
C GLU A 115 1.92 -4.99 -19.86
N VAL A 116 1.52 -4.08 -20.74
CA VAL A 116 1.17 -4.38 -22.14
C VAL A 116 1.80 -3.32 -23.02
N ASN A 117 2.69 -3.72 -23.94
CA ASN A 117 3.35 -2.81 -24.88
C ASN A 117 4.09 -1.60 -24.23
N GLY A 118 4.61 -1.77 -23.02
CA GLY A 118 5.31 -0.70 -22.28
C GLY A 118 4.39 0.23 -21.48
N ASP A 119 3.07 -0.04 -21.50
CA ASP A 119 2.08 0.62 -20.66
C ASP A 119 1.70 -0.28 -19.47
N LEU A 120 1.65 0.32 -18.27
CA LEU A 120 1.20 -0.33 -17.06
C LEU A 120 -0.25 -0.06 -16.79
N TYR A 121 -0.98 -1.12 -16.46
CA TYR A 121 -2.37 -1.09 -16.08
C TYR A 121 -2.54 -1.65 -14.68
N VAL A 122 -3.46 -1.05 -13.92
CA VAL A 122 -3.88 -1.57 -12.62
C VAL A 122 -5.27 -2.19 -12.75
N THR A 123 -5.41 -3.42 -12.27
CA THR A 123 -6.72 -4.08 -12.09
C THR A 123 -7.02 -4.13 -10.60
N LEU A 124 -8.14 -3.53 -10.20
CA LEU A 124 -8.57 -3.52 -8.81
C LEU A 124 -8.91 -4.93 -8.33
N ASN A 125 -8.59 -5.24 -7.07
CA ASN A 125 -9.02 -6.47 -6.44
C ASN A 125 -10.42 -6.26 -5.87
N GLU A 126 -11.40 -6.86 -6.54
CA GLU A 126 -12.83 -6.74 -6.24
C GLU A 126 -13.34 -7.82 -5.27
N SER A 127 -12.42 -8.53 -4.57
CA SER A 127 -12.82 -9.48 -3.53
C SER A 127 -13.77 -8.82 -2.52
N SER A 128 -14.87 -9.49 -2.23
CA SER A 128 -15.88 -9.06 -1.26
C SER A 128 -15.44 -9.19 0.19
N GLU A 129 -14.31 -9.87 0.45
CA GLU A 129 -13.72 -9.93 1.78
C GLU A 129 -13.25 -8.54 2.21
N ALA A 130 -13.78 -8.06 3.33
CA ALA A 130 -13.40 -6.78 3.90
C ALA A 130 -11.98 -6.88 4.49
N ILE A 131 -11.13 -5.93 4.12
CA ILE A 131 -9.76 -5.78 4.61
C ILE A 131 -9.68 -4.41 5.31
N GLU A 132 -8.93 -4.31 6.40
CA GLU A 132 -8.89 -3.08 7.22
C GLU A 132 -8.47 -1.81 6.45
N SER A 133 -7.70 -1.94 5.37
CA SER A 133 -7.36 -0.79 4.52
C SER A 133 -8.56 -0.20 3.77
N ASP A 134 -9.65 -0.95 3.57
CA ASP A 134 -10.84 -0.50 2.83
C ASP A 134 -11.50 0.73 3.47
N VAL A 135 -11.43 0.86 4.80
CA VAL A 135 -11.98 2.02 5.54
C VAL A 135 -11.41 3.35 5.02
N TYR A 136 -10.14 3.35 4.59
CA TYR A 136 -9.43 4.54 4.12
C TYR A 136 -9.59 4.80 2.62
N GLN A 137 -10.36 3.95 1.93
CA GLN A 137 -10.72 4.14 0.52
C GLN A 137 -12.13 4.71 0.34
N THR A 138 -12.87 4.90 1.43
CA THR A 138 -14.22 5.47 1.40
C THR A 138 -14.23 6.93 0.96
N GLU A 139 -15.27 7.33 0.23
CA GLU A 139 -15.45 8.72 -0.20
C GLU A 139 -15.56 9.68 1.00
N SER A 140 -16.20 9.26 2.09
CA SER A 140 -16.27 10.03 3.34
C SER A 140 -14.89 10.30 3.93
N TYR A 141 -14.00 9.31 3.96
CA TYR A 141 -12.62 9.48 4.40
C TYR A 141 -11.86 10.45 3.49
N ARG A 142 -12.00 10.30 2.16
CA ARG A 142 -11.37 11.17 1.16
C ARG A 142 -11.80 12.63 1.32
N ILE A 143 -13.10 12.89 1.43
CA ILE A 143 -13.65 14.24 1.66
C ILE A 143 -13.12 14.82 2.98
N GLY A 144 -13.06 14.01 4.04
CA GLY A 144 -12.48 14.44 5.33
C GLY A 144 -11.02 14.88 5.23
N LEU A 145 -10.25 14.22 4.37
CA LEU A 145 -8.84 14.58 4.12
C LEU A 145 -8.70 15.92 3.37
N PHE A 146 -9.59 16.24 2.43
CA PHE A 146 -9.55 17.52 1.72
C PHE A 146 -9.91 18.71 2.61
N LYS A 147 -10.80 18.51 3.59
CA LYS A 147 -11.15 19.56 4.56
C LYS A 147 -10.04 19.90 5.55
N THR A 148 -9.09 18.98 5.78
CA THR A 148 -8.02 19.12 6.77
C THR A 148 -6.68 19.59 6.20
N LYS A 149 -6.54 19.70 4.86
CA LYS A 149 -5.35 20.33 4.28
C LYS A 149 -5.30 21.82 4.68
N PRO A 150 -4.21 22.30 5.30
CA PRO A 150 -4.09 23.71 5.65
C PRO A 150 -4.14 24.56 4.39
N GLN A 151 -4.99 25.58 4.39
CA GLN A 151 -4.99 26.62 3.36
C GLN A 151 -3.61 27.28 3.32
N PRO A 152 -3.06 27.57 2.13
CA PRO A 152 -1.79 28.28 2.04
C PRO A 152 -1.92 29.61 2.77
N ARG A 153 -1.05 29.84 3.76
CA ARG A 153 -1.01 31.13 4.47
C ARG A 153 -0.71 32.21 3.44
N SER A 154 -1.58 33.22 3.36
CA SER A 154 -1.30 34.44 2.60
C SER A 154 0.00 35.04 3.14
N LYS A 155 0.97 35.23 2.25
CA LYS A 155 2.17 36.02 2.59
C LYS A 155 1.68 37.44 2.88
N THR A 156 1.86 37.89 4.12
CA THR A 156 1.77 39.30 4.50
C THR A 156 3.14 39.92 4.30
#